data_AF-A0A6P8IM34-F1
#
_entry.id   AF-A0A6P8IM34-F1
#
_cell.length_a   1.000
_cell.length_b   1.000
_cell.length_c   1.000
_cell.angle_alpha   90.00
_cell.angle_beta   90.00
_cell.angle_gamma   90.00
#
_symmetry.space_group_name_H-M   'P 1'
#
loop_
_entity.id
_entity.type
_entity.pdbx_description
1 polymer ?
#
loop_
_entity_poly.entity_id
_entity_poly.type
_entity_poly.pdbx_seq_one_letter_code
_entity_poly.pdbx_strand_id
1 'polypeptide(L)'
;MTTAARPTWDTARGGRGKGEGDLSALSKQYSSRDLPSHNKLKHRQVGQDTIDEVRSRDLRKELEEKEHLAQRERAKEKSGRGGTAEQVKRARLEHAPNLDADDPVDDDDDDDDDSDESDDEDDTAELLAELQRIKKERAQEEMRKEKEKKEEEERVRMENIMSGNPLLNPQNNFSVKRRWDDDVVFKNCAKGEDSKGQHFINDMLRSEFHKKFMEKYVK
;
A
#
# COMPACT_ATOMS: atom_id res chain seq x y z
N MET A 1 -1.33 59.09 -11.13
CA MET A 1 -2.01 58.02 -10.38
C MET A 1 -2.71 58.64 -9.18
N THR A 2 -3.99 58.36 -8.94
CA THR A 2 -4.74 58.96 -7.82
C THR A 2 -4.51 58.17 -6.53
N THR A 3 -4.41 58.87 -5.40
CA THR A 3 -4.11 58.29 -4.06
C THR A 3 -5.37 57.87 -3.29
N ALA A 4 -6.51 57.78 -3.98
CA ALA A 4 -7.81 57.50 -3.36
C ALA A 4 -8.00 56.02 -3.00
N ALA A 5 -7.52 55.11 -3.84
CA ALA A 5 -7.50 53.68 -3.52
C ALA A 5 -6.31 53.41 -2.59
N ARG A 6 -6.57 53.19 -1.31
CA ARG A 6 -5.56 52.91 -0.28
C ARG A 6 -5.97 51.71 0.58
N PRO A 7 -5.02 50.87 1.03
CA PRO A 7 -5.30 49.80 1.97
C PRO A 7 -5.67 50.36 3.35
N THR A 8 -6.38 49.56 4.14
CA THR A 8 -6.67 49.86 5.56
C THR A 8 -5.58 49.24 6.44
N TRP A 9 -4.71 50.07 7.01
CA TRP A 9 -3.66 49.62 7.94
C TRP A 9 -4.19 49.47 9.37
N ASP A 10 -5.01 50.42 9.81
CA ASP A 10 -5.68 50.40 11.10
C ASP A 10 -7.18 50.18 10.91
N THR A 11 -7.77 49.31 11.73
CA THR A 11 -9.21 49.05 11.73
C THR A 11 -9.96 50.07 12.57
N ALA A 12 -11.24 50.30 12.25
CA ALA A 12 -12.11 51.16 13.06
C ALA A 12 -12.32 50.53 14.46
N ARG A 13 -12.13 51.32 15.52
CA ARG A 13 -12.36 50.89 16.90
C ARG A 13 -13.82 51.09 17.31
N GLY A 14 -14.38 50.11 18.02
CA GLY A 14 -15.69 50.24 18.68
C GLY A 14 -15.65 51.20 19.88
N GLY A 15 -16.82 51.55 20.41
CA GLY A 15 -17.00 52.40 21.59
C GLY A 15 -17.58 53.80 21.29
N ARG A 16 -17.91 54.10 20.03
CA ARG A 16 -18.49 55.40 19.61
C ARG A 16 -19.76 55.24 18.76
N GLY A 17 -20.22 54.02 18.55
CA GLY A 17 -21.39 53.70 17.73
C GLY A 17 -22.72 53.72 18.48
N LYS A 18 -23.80 53.44 17.75
CA LYS A 18 -25.16 53.31 18.30
C LYS A 18 -25.18 52.18 19.34
N GLY A 19 -25.59 52.50 20.58
CA GLY A 19 -25.65 51.53 21.68
C GLY A 19 -24.32 51.32 22.41
N GLU A 20 -23.28 52.11 22.07
CA GLU A 20 -21.98 52.09 22.73
C GLU A 20 -21.75 53.42 23.48
N GLY A 21 -21.20 53.34 24.69
CA GLY A 21 -20.92 54.53 25.50
C GLY A 21 -22.16 55.07 26.21
N ASP A 22 -22.70 56.19 25.72
CA ASP A 22 -23.79 56.91 26.39
C ASP A 22 -25.17 56.41 25.94
N LEU A 23 -25.89 55.76 26.86
CA LEU A 23 -27.27 55.31 26.66
C LEU A 23 -28.30 56.46 26.76
N SER A 24 -27.88 57.69 27.07
CA SER A 24 -28.77 58.84 27.21
C SER A 24 -29.28 59.37 25.87
N ALA A 25 -28.45 59.30 24.81
CA ALA A 25 -28.82 59.71 23.46
C ALA A 25 -29.41 58.54 22.64
N LEU A 26 -30.50 57.95 23.14
CA LEU A 26 -31.10 56.77 22.51
C LEU A 26 -31.83 57.13 21.20
N SER A 27 -31.33 56.59 20.08
CA SER A 27 -31.98 56.74 18.77
C SER A 27 -33.27 55.90 18.69
N LYS A 28 -34.31 56.45 18.06
CA LYS A 28 -35.58 55.75 17.77
C LYS A 28 -35.50 54.80 16.57
N GLN A 29 -34.37 54.81 15.84
CA GLN A 29 -34.18 53.94 14.69
C GLN A 29 -33.89 52.51 15.16
N TYR A 30 -34.56 51.52 14.58
CA TYR A 30 -34.28 50.09 14.80
C TYR A 30 -34.30 49.33 13.48
N SER A 31 -33.52 48.26 13.38
CA SER A 31 -33.50 47.37 12.22
C SER A 31 -34.61 46.32 12.31
N SER A 32 -35.01 45.74 11.17
CA SER A 32 -35.89 44.57 11.16
C SER A 32 -35.32 43.37 11.93
N ARG A 33 -33.99 43.31 12.11
CA ARG A 33 -33.28 42.29 12.89
C ARG A 33 -33.29 42.55 14.40
N ASP A 34 -33.59 43.77 14.83
CA ASP A 34 -33.65 44.17 16.25
C ASP A 34 -35.04 43.91 16.86
N LEU A 35 -36.01 43.44 16.05
CA LEU A 35 -37.33 43.06 16.57
C LEU A 35 -37.20 41.87 17.54
N PRO A 36 -38.09 41.79 18.55
CA PRO A 36 -38.06 40.71 19.53
C PRO A 36 -38.09 39.33 18.87
N SER A 37 -37.02 38.56 19.08
CA SER A 37 -36.86 37.19 18.60
C SER A 37 -36.04 36.39 19.60
N HIS A 38 -36.37 35.11 19.78
CA HIS A 38 -35.73 34.22 20.76
C HIS A 38 -35.69 34.78 22.20
N ASN A 39 -36.82 35.33 22.67
CA ASN A 39 -36.95 35.91 24.02
C ASN A 39 -36.83 34.91 25.18
N LYS A 40 -36.59 33.62 24.90
CA LYS A 40 -36.47 32.55 25.90
C LYS A 40 -35.19 31.77 25.67
N LEU A 41 -34.28 31.82 26.64
CA LEU A 41 -33.07 31.01 26.66
C LEU A 41 -33.43 29.54 26.94
N LYS A 42 -32.78 28.63 26.23
CA LYS A 42 -32.89 27.19 26.48
C LYS A 42 -31.83 26.78 27.48
N HIS A 43 -32.25 26.01 28.49
CA HIS A 43 -31.35 25.38 29.45
C HIS A 43 -31.29 23.88 29.18
N ARG A 44 -30.11 23.30 29.38
CA ARG A 44 -29.90 21.85 29.28
C ARG A 44 -30.80 21.14 30.30
N GLN A 45 -31.55 20.16 29.84
CA GLN A 45 -32.37 19.30 30.71
C GLN A 45 -31.53 18.11 31.19
N VAL A 46 -32.01 17.41 32.21
CA VAL A 46 -31.43 16.14 32.67
C VAL A 46 -31.29 15.18 31.48
N GLY A 47 -30.10 14.60 31.31
CA GLY A 47 -29.73 13.76 30.16
C GLY A 47 -29.20 14.52 28.93
N GLN A 48 -29.06 15.85 28.98
CA GLN A 48 -28.45 16.68 27.92
C GLN A 48 -27.08 17.24 28.33
N ASP A 49 -26.35 16.50 29.17
CA ASP A 49 -25.10 16.93 29.80
C ASP A 49 -25.31 18.18 30.67
N THR A 50 -26.15 18.05 31.69
CA THR A 50 -26.24 19.12 32.72
C THR A 50 -24.90 19.28 33.43
N ILE A 51 -24.66 20.45 34.02
CA ILE A 51 -23.38 20.74 34.71
C ILE A 51 -23.12 19.73 35.82
N ASP A 52 -24.17 19.32 36.54
CA ASP A 52 -24.08 18.36 37.63
C ASP A 52 -23.76 16.95 37.12
N GLU A 53 -24.40 16.51 36.03
CA GLU A 53 -24.09 15.23 35.36
C GLU A 53 -22.63 15.19 34.90
N VAL A 54 -22.16 16.25 34.22
CA VAL A 54 -20.77 16.34 33.74
C VAL A 54 -19.78 16.33 34.90
N ARG A 55 -20.08 17.03 36.00
CA ARG A 55 -19.20 17.07 37.18
C ARG A 55 -19.08 15.69 37.86
N SER A 56 -20.14 14.89 37.82
CA SER A 56 -20.17 13.57 38.46
C SER A 56 -19.54 12.44 37.63
N ARG A 57 -19.34 12.65 36.32
CA ARG A 57 -18.83 11.63 35.39
C ARG A 57 -17.31 11.58 35.31
N ASP A 58 -16.78 10.36 35.18
CA ASP A 58 -15.39 10.14 34.80
C ASP A 58 -15.26 10.13 33.27
N LEU A 59 -14.95 11.31 32.72
CA LEU A 59 -14.83 11.51 31.27
C LEU A 59 -13.66 10.74 30.65
N ARG A 60 -12.61 10.43 31.43
CA ARG A 60 -11.43 9.73 30.91
C ARG A 60 -11.79 8.28 30.61
N LYS A 61 -12.42 7.60 31.56
CA LYS A 61 -12.85 6.20 31.40
C LYS A 61 -13.89 6.06 30.28
N GLU A 62 -14.90 6.93 30.24
CA GLU A 62 -15.92 6.90 29.17
C GLU A 62 -15.31 7.11 27.77
N LEU A 63 -14.29 7.97 27.64
CA LEU A 63 -13.59 8.20 26.39
C LEU A 63 -12.84 6.93 25.95
N GLU A 64 -12.08 6.32 26.86
CA GLU A 64 -11.29 5.13 26.58
C GLU A 64 -12.16 3.94 26.14
N GLU A 65 -13.30 3.71 26.82
CA GLU A 65 -14.26 2.67 26.43
C GLU A 65 -14.85 2.93 25.03
N LYS A 66 -15.21 4.18 24.73
CA LYS A 66 -15.73 4.57 23.41
C LYS A 66 -14.67 4.46 22.31
N GLU A 67 -13.43 4.80 22.60
CA GLU A 67 -12.31 4.65 21.66
C GLU A 67 -12.06 3.17 21.34
N HIS A 68 -12.06 2.31 22.35
CA HIS A 68 -11.92 0.86 22.16
C HIS A 68 -13.05 0.28 21.31
N LEU A 69 -14.31 0.68 21.57
CA LEU A 69 -15.46 0.27 20.74
C LEU A 69 -15.34 0.78 19.30
N ALA A 70 -14.98 2.05 19.10
CA ALA A 70 -14.79 2.62 17.77
C ALA A 70 -13.66 1.91 17.01
N GLN A 71 -12.58 1.55 17.69
CA GLN A 71 -11.48 0.78 17.12
C GLN A 71 -11.93 -0.64 16.71
N ARG A 72 -12.75 -1.29 17.54
CA ARG A 72 -13.31 -2.62 17.24
C ARG A 72 -14.23 -2.58 16.02
N GLU A 73 -15.13 -1.62 15.93
CA GLU A 73 -16.01 -1.47 14.78
C GLU A 73 -15.21 -1.16 13.51
N ARG A 74 -14.20 -0.28 13.59
CA ARG A 74 -13.29 -0.01 12.47
C ARG A 74 -12.52 -1.26 12.01
N ALA A 75 -12.09 -2.11 12.95
CA ALA A 75 -11.42 -3.37 12.63
C ALA A 75 -12.37 -4.36 11.92
N LYS A 76 -13.61 -4.45 12.40
CA LYS A 76 -14.67 -5.29 11.80
C LYS A 76 -15.03 -4.83 10.39
N GLU A 77 -15.17 -3.53 10.16
CA GLU A 77 -15.39 -2.96 8.82
C GLU A 77 -14.22 -3.26 7.88
N LYS A 78 -12.98 -3.18 8.38
CA LYS A 78 -11.79 -3.49 7.59
C LYS A 78 -11.70 -4.97 7.23
N SER A 79 -12.08 -5.88 8.13
CA SER A 79 -12.10 -7.33 7.86
C SER A 79 -13.21 -7.74 6.89
N GLY A 80 -14.36 -7.06 6.90
CA GLY A 80 -15.47 -7.35 5.99
C GLY A 80 -15.25 -6.87 4.55
N ARG A 81 -14.27 -6.00 4.31
CA ARG A 81 -14.08 -5.30 3.02
C ARG A 81 -12.90 -5.79 2.20
N GLY A 82 -12.48 -7.05 2.37
CA GLY A 82 -11.49 -7.73 1.50
C GLY A 82 -10.23 -6.88 1.25
N GLY A 83 -9.29 -6.95 2.19
CA GLY A 83 -8.15 -6.02 2.32
C GLY A 83 -7.49 -5.52 1.03
N THR A 84 -7.73 -4.25 0.69
CA THR A 84 -6.83 -3.37 -0.07
C THR A 84 -6.84 -1.96 0.53
N ALA A 85 -6.66 -1.87 1.84
CA ALA A 85 -6.32 -0.60 2.48
C ALA A 85 -4.84 -0.65 2.86
N GLU A 86 -4.01 -0.19 1.91
CA GLU A 86 -2.61 0.16 2.15
C GLU A 86 -2.51 0.85 3.51
N GLN A 87 -1.65 0.28 4.35
CA GLN A 87 -1.22 0.92 5.56
C GLN A 87 -0.47 2.17 5.13
N VAL A 88 -1.16 3.32 5.09
CA VAL A 88 -0.49 4.60 5.33
C VAL A 88 0.09 4.45 6.72
N LYS A 89 1.35 4.02 6.78
CA LYS A 89 2.22 4.13 7.95
C LYS A 89 2.17 5.61 8.30
N ARG A 90 1.25 5.98 9.19
CA ARG A 90 1.42 7.16 10.02
C ARG A 90 2.83 6.99 10.57
N ALA A 91 3.71 7.92 10.21
CA ALA A 91 4.97 8.11 10.87
C ALA A 91 4.65 8.30 12.36
N ARG A 92 4.57 7.18 13.07
CA ARG A 92 4.78 7.10 14.49
C ARG A 92 6.20 7.63 14.61
N LEU A 93 6.32 8.82 15.20
CA LEU A 93 7.60 9.37 15.62
C LEU A 93 8.11 8.45 16.75
N GLU A 94 8.49 7.23 16.38
CA GLU A 94 9.30 6.34 17.18
C GLU A 94 10.69 6.96 17.16
N HIS A 95 11.14 7.36 18.34
CA HIS A 95 12.48 7.11 18.86
C HIS A 95 13.54 6.82 17.77
N ALA A 96 14.42 7.78 17.55
CA ALA A 96 15.61 7.60 16.74
C ALA A 96 16.32 6.30 17.15
N PRO A 97 16.59 5.35 16.23
CA PRO A 97 17.52 4.28 16.54
C PRO A 97 18.89 4.95 16.71
N ASN A 98 19.49 4.78 17.87
CA ASN A 98 20.92 5.03 18.04
C ASN A 98 21.64 4.19 16.97
N LEU A 99 22.13 4.87 15.95
CA LEU A 99 23.12 4.35 15.02
C LEU A 99 24.41 4.19 15.81
N ASP A 100 24.59 3.03 16.42
CA ASP A 100 25.90 2.55 16.80
C ASP A 100 26.50 1.89 15.56
N ALA A 101 27.48 2.56 15.00
CA ALA A 101 28.22 2.16 13.83
C ALA A 101 29.57 1.65 14.34
N ASP A 102 29.70 0.33 14.46
CA ASP A 102 30.96 -0.42 14.45
C ASP A 102 30.63 -1.91 14.63
N ASP A 103 30.53 -2.65 13.51
CA ASP A 103 30.67 -4.11 13.51
C ASP A 103 31.64 -4.47 12.37
N PRO A 104 32.91 -4.79 12.69
CA PRO A 104 33.91 -5.10 11.68
C PRO A 104 33.67 -6.50 11.09
N VAL A 105 33.74 -6.55 9.76
CA VAL A 105 33.82 -7.78 8.97
C VAL A 105 35.20 -8.39 9.23
N ASP A 106 35.23 -9.58 9.83
CA ASP A 106 36.44 -10.35 10.08
C ASP A 106 36.62 -11.34 8.93
N ASP A 107 37.61 -11.04 8.08
CA ASP A 107 38.13 -11.86 6.98
C ASP A 107 39.63 -11.84 7.20
N ASP A 108 40.18 -12.92 7.78
CA ASP A 108 41.60 -13.32 7.76
C ASP A 108 41.78 -14.57 8.64
N ASP A 109 41.97 -15.73 8.01
CA ASP A 109 42.77 -16.82 8.61
C ASP A 109 43.49 -17.54 7.46
N ASP A 110 44.62 -16.94 7.08
CA ASP A 110 45.65 -17.49 6.21
C ASP A 110 46.89 -17.61 7.11
N ASP A 111 47.31 -18.83 7.43
CA ASP A 111 48.65 -19.09 7.97
C ASP A 111 49.17 -20.42 7.42
N ASP A 112 50.30 -20.27 6.72
CA ASP A 112 51.04 -21.19 5.88
C ASP A 112 52.44 -21.34 6.53
N ASP A 113 52.87 -22.56 6.88
CA ASP A 113 54.27 -22.94 7.18
C ASP A 113 54.33 -24.45 7.56
N ASP A 114 55.22 -25.35 7.13
CA ASP A 114 56.30 -25.41 6.14
C ASP A 114 56.70 -26.90 5.98
N SER A 115 57.44 -27.19 4.89
CA SER A 115 58.51 -28.22 4.76
C SER A 115 58.23 -29.66 4.27
N ASP A 116 58.59 -29.85 2.99
CA ASP A 116 59.55 -30.80 2.38
C ASP A 116 59.40 -32.34 2.47
N GLU A 117 59.01 -32.91 1.32
CA GLU A 117 59.62 -34.00 0.53
C GLU A 117 60.22 -35.25 1.23
N SER A 118 59.54 -36.41 1.10
CA SER A 118 60.17 -37.69 0.74
C SER A 118 59.15 -38.74 0.32
N ASP A 119 59.45 -39.35 -0.83
CA ASP A 119 58.87 -40.53 -1.46
C ASP A 119 58.88 -41.76 -0.54
N ASP A 120 57.70 -42.30 -0.21
CA ASP A 120 57.51 -43.66 0.30
C ASP A 120 56.35 -44.31 -0.48
N GLU A 121 56.75 -45.17 -1.43
CA GLU A 121 55.92 -45.94 -2.34
C GLU A 121 55.17 -47.07 -1.61
N ASP A 122 53.89 -46.89 -1.24
CA ASP A 122 52.94 -48.02 -1.11
C ASP A 122 51.42 -47.69 -1.10
N ASP A 123 50.97 -46.43 -0.95
CA ASP A 123 49.52 -46.10 -0.82
C ASP A 123 48.80 -45.62 -2.11
N THR A 124 49.49 -45.51 -3.25
CA THR A 124 48.93 -44.94 -4.50
C THR A 124 48.05 -45.91 -5.31
N ALA A 125 48.19 -47.23 -5.07
CA ALA A 125 47.49 -48.26 -5.84
C ALA A 125 46.02 -48.44 -5.42
N GLU A 126 45.69 -48.27 -4.13
CA GLU A 126 44.30 -48.39 -3.64
C GLU A 126 43.43 -47.20 -4.08
N LEU A 127 43.97 -45.98 -4.11
CA LEU A 127 43.24 -44.78 -4.50
C LEU A 127 42.82 -44.77 -6.00
N LEU A 128 43.66 -45.32 -6.88
CA LEU A 128 43.34 -45.45 -8.32
C LEU A 128 42.26 -46.51 -8.59
N ALA A 129 42.17 -47.55 -7.75
CA ALA A 129 41.12 -48.56 -7.84
C ALA A 129 39.75 -47.99 -7.40
N GLU A 130 39.72 -47.15 -6.36
CA GLU A 130 38.52 -46.44 -5.90
C GLU A 130 38.02 -45.44 -6.97
N LEU A 131 38.93 -44.67 -7.59
CA LEU A 131 38.59 -43.76 -8.70
C LEU A 131 38.08 -44.49 -9.94
N GLN A 132 38.65 -45.65 -10.28
CA GLN A 132 38.17 -46.48 -11.39
C GLN A 132 36.78 -47.05 -11.11
N ARG A 133 36.49 -47.39 -9.85
CA ARG A 133 35.16 -47.85 -9.42
C ARG A 133 34.13 -46.72 -9.54
N ILE A 134 34.44 -45.52 -9.06
CA ILE A 134 33.56 -44.34 -9.19
C ILE A 134 33.34 -43.95 -10.66
N LYS A 135 34.38 -44.05 -11.50
CA LYS A 135 34.28 -43.76 -12.94
C LYS A 135 33.44 -44.80 -13.68
N LYS A 136 33.53 -46.07 -13.31
CA LYS A 136 32.71 -47.15 -13.86
C LYS A 136 31.25 -47.04 -13.42
N GLU A 137 31.01 -46.64 -12.18
CA GLU A 137 29.67 -46.39 -11.65
C GLU A 137 28.99 -45.20 -12.35
N ARG A 138 29.67 -44.06 -12.49
CA ARG A 138 29.17 -42.91 -13.26
C ARG A 138 28.91 -43.23 -14.72
N ALA A 139 29.81 -43.98 -15.38
CA ALA A 139 29.62 -44.37 -16.78
C ALA A 139 28.40 -45.29 -16.96
N GLN A 140 28.10 -46.15 -15.98
CA GLN A 140 26.94 -47.05 -16.03
C GLN A 140 25.62 -46.30 -15.81
N GLU A 141 25.62 -45.29 -14.94
CA GLU A 141 24.47 -44.41 -14.72
C GLU A 141 24.20 -43.50 -15.93
N GLU A 142 25.25 -42.95 -16.54
CA GLU A 142 25.15 -42.11 -17.75
C GLU A 142 24.61 -42.94 -18.93
N MET A 143 25.09 -44.17 -19.13
CA MET A 143 24.57 -45.09 -20.14
C MET A 143 23.10 -45.48 -19.88
N ARG A 144 22.65 -45.54 -18.62
CA ARG A 144 21.25 -45.80 -18.29
C ARG A 144 20.37 -44.59 -18.62
N LYS A 145 20.85 -43.38 -18.28
CA LYS A 145 20.17 -42.12 -18.56
C LYS A 145 20.12 -41.79 -20.05
N GLU A 146 21.16 -42.13 -20.82
CA GLU A 146 21.20 -41.93 -22.27
C GLU A 146 20.22 -42.88 -23.00
N LYS A 147 20.10 -44.13 -22.53
CA LYS A 147 19.07 -45.06 -23.05
C LYS A 147 17.66 -44.55 -22.79
N GLU A 148 17.37 -44.07 -21.59
CA GLU A 148 16.06 -43.51 -21.23
C GLU A 148 15.73 -42.27 -22.08
N LYS A 149 16.71 -41.37 -22.25
CA LYS A 149 16.56 -40.19 -23.11
C LYS A 149 16.33 -40.56 -24.57
N LYS A 150 17.02 -41.57 -25.09
CA LYS A 150 16.85 -42.05 -26.46
C LYS A 150 15.47 -42.69 -26.68
N GLU A 151 14.97 -43.45 -25.71
CA GLU A 151 13.61 -44.01 -25.75
C GLU A 151 12.55 -42.90 -25.73
N GLU A 152 12.76 -41.85 -24.94
CA GLU A 152 11.86 -40.69 -24.91
C GLU A 152 11.90 -39.90 -26.24
N GLU A 153 13.07 -39.70 -26.82
CA GLU A 153 13.24 -39.08 -28.15
C GLU A 153 12.59 -39.92 -29.26
N GLU A 154 12.69 -41.26 -29.22
CA GLU A 154 12.00 -42.16 -30.15
C GLU A 154 10.48 -42.15 -29.96
N ARG A 155 9.99 -42.04 -28.71
CA ARG A 155 8.56 -41.90 -28.41
C ARG A 155 8.01 -40.58 -28.96
N VAL A 156 8.70 -39.46 -28.74
CA VAL A 156 8.33 -38.14 -29.28
C VAL A 156 8.37 -38.16 -30.81
N ARG A 157 9.36 -38.83 -31.41
CA ARG A 157 9.46 -38.97 -32.87
C ARG A 157 8.29 -39.79 -33.44
N MET A 158 7.90 -40.88 -32.79
CA MET A 158 6.71 -41.65 -33.18
C MET A 158 5.42 -40.85 -33.00
N GLU A 159 5.30 -40.07 -31.93
CA GLU A 159 4.14 -39.22 -31.66
C GLU A 159 4.01 -38.09 -32.71
N ASN A 160 5.12 -37.47 -33.12
CA ASN A 160 5.14 -36.48 -34.19
C ASN A 160 4.83 -37.09 -35.57
N ILE A 161 5.27 -38.32 -35.85
CA ILE A 161 4.95 -39.02 -37.10
C ILE A 161 3.47 -39.41 -37.14
N MET A 162 2.88 -39.82 -36.00
CA MET A 162 1.45 -40.14 -35.92
C MET A 162 0.55 -38.90 -35.91
N SER A 163 0.98 -37.77 -35.32
CA SER A 163 0.21 -36.52 -35.29
C SER A 163 0.44 -35.60 -36.49
N GLY A 164 1.50 -35.83 -37.27
CA GLY A 164 1.88 -35.01 -38.42
C GLY A 164 1.03 -35.22 -39.68
N ASN A 165 0.14 -36.22 -39.71
CA ASN A 165 -0.78 -36.45 -40.85
C ASN A 165 -2.19 -35.86 -40.58
N PRO A 166 -2.51 -34.69 -41.13
CA PRO A 166 -3.79 -34.01 -40.90
C PRO A 166 -5.01 -34.69 -41.54
N LEU A 167 -4.84 -35.72 -42.40
CA LEU A 167 -5.97 -36.49 -42.96
C LEU A 167 -6.48 -37.61 -42.04
N LEU A 168 -5.66 -38.06 -41.07
CA LEU A 168 -5.99 -39.17 -40.16
C LEU A 168 -6.63 -38.71 -38.85
N ASN A 169 -6.79 -37.40 -38.64
CA ASN A 169 -7.39 -36.87 -37.43
C ASN A 169 -8.89 -36.55 -37.67
N PRO A 170 -9.85 -37.38 -37.21
CA PRO A 170 -11.28 -37.21 -37.47
C PRO A 170 -11.91 -36.00 -36.75
N GLN A 171 -11.10 -35.18 -36.08
CA GLN A 171 -11.51 -34.02 -35.30
C GLN A 171 -11.43 -32.72 -36.11
N ASN A 172 -11.99 -32.70 -37.33
CA ASN A 172 -12.34 -31.43 -37.97
C ASN A 172 -13.63 -30.89 -37.32
N ASN A 173 -13.51 -30.55 -36.03
CA ASN A 173 -14.52 -29.80 -35.32
C ASN A 173 -14.57 -28.38 -35.91
N PHE A 174 -15.75 -27.95 -36.35
CA PHE A 174 -16.07 -26.57 -36.78
C PHE A 174 -16.01 -25.55 -35.62
N SER A 175 -15.25 -25.83 -34.56
CA SER A 175 -14.99 -24.89 -33.49
C SER A 175 -13.98 -23.85 -33.98
N VAL A 176 -14.37 -22.58 -33.85
CA VAL A 176 -13.55 -21.40 -34.17
C VAL A 176 -12.14 -21.54 -33.53
N LYS A 177 -11.13 -21.86 -34.35
CA LYS A 177 -9.73 -22.11 -33.91
C LYS A 177 -9.01 -20.85 -33.40
N ARG A 178 -9.44 -19.67 -33.83
CA ARG A 178 -8.95 -18.38 -33.35
C ARG A 178 -10.11 -17.50 -32.96
N ARG A 179 -10.08 -17.02 -31.73
CA ARG A 179 -11.03 -16.06 -31.19
C ARG A 179 -10.92 -14.73 -31.95
N TRP A 180 -12.03 -14.02 -32.12
CA TRP A 180 -12.05 -12.71 -32.78
C TRP A 180 -11.11 -11.70 -32.09
N ASP A 181 -10.94 -11.86 -30.78
CA ASP A 181 -10.01 -11.12 -29.94
C ASP A 181 -8.54 -11.51 -30.10
N ASP A 182 -8.17 -12.47 -30.95
CA ASP A 182 -6.78 -12.95 -31.07
C ASP A 182 -5.91 -11.96 -31.86
N ASP A 183 -6.47 -11.37 -32.92
CA ASP A 183 -5.82 -10.42 -33.82
C ASP A 183 -6.00 -8.95 -33.39
N VAL A 184 -5.63 -8.65 -32.14
CA VAL A 184 -5.64 -7.28 -31.60
C VAL A 184 -4.26 -6.99 -31.02
N VAL A 185 -3.65 -5.89 -31.44
CA VAL A 185 -2.25 -5.52 -31.12
C VAL A 185 -1.99 -5.20 -29.65
N PHE A 186 -3.02 -4.86 -28.88
CA PHE A 186 -2.91 -4.60 -27.44
C PHE A 186 -3.81 -5.56 -26.65
N LYS A 187 -3.22 -6.21 -25.64
CA LYS A 187 -3.93 -7.13 -24.74
C LYS A 187 -3.78 -6.63 -23.30
N ASN A 188 -4.87 -6.65 -22.55
CA ASN A 188 -4.82 -6.59 -21.07
C ASN A 188 -4.10 -5.36 -20.47
N CYS A 189 -4.12 -4.20 -21.12
CA CYS A 189 -3.39 -2.99 -20.67
C CYS A 189 -3.76 -2.50 -19.26
N ALA A 190 -4.98 -2.77 -18.80
CA ALA A 190 -5.47 -2.43 -17.46
C ALA A 190 -5.60 -3.64 -16.52
N LYS A 191 -4.98 -4.79 -16.85
CA LYS A 191 -5.08 -5.99 -16.02
C LYS A 191 -4.29 -5.78 -14.73
N GLY A 192 -5.01 -5.69 -13.61
CA GLY A 192 -4.43 -5.43 -12.29
C GLY A 192 -4.41 -3.96 -11.89
N GLU A 193 -5.08 -3.07 -12.65
CA GLU A 193 -5.30 -1.70 -12.19
C GLU A 193 -6.42 -1.70 -11.14
N ASP A 194 -6.03 -1.73 -9.86
CA ASP A 194 -6.95 -1.49 -8.77
C ASP A 194 -7.37 -0.02 -8.74
N SER A 195 -8.64 0.24 -8.41
CA SER A 195 -9.14 1.60 -8.29
C SER A 195 -8.28 2.40 -7.30
N LYS A 196 -7.78 3.56 -7.74
CA LYS A 196 -6.98 4.46 -6.92
C LYS A 196 -7.69 4.70 -5.59
N GLY A 197 -6.99 4.40 -4.49
CA GLY A 197 -7.51 4.53 -3.14
C GLY A 197 -8.00 5.94 -2.83
N GLN A 198 -8.88 6.07 -1.84
CA GLN A 198 -9.34 7.39 -1.40
C GLN A 198 -8.21 8.09 -0.61
N HIS A 199 -7.58 9.08 -1.22
CA HIS A 199 -6.55 9.89 -0.57
C HIS A 199 -7.01 11.35 -0.46
N PHE A 200 -6.85 11.91 0.73
CA PHE A 200 -7.10 13.34 0.97
C PHE A 200 -5.79 14.12 0.77
N ILE A 201 -5.85 15.17 -0.04
CA ILE A 201 -4.74 16.09 -0.28
C ILE A 201 -5.17 17.48 0.20
N ASN A 202 -4.42 18.06 1.12
CA ASN A 202 -4.63 19.44 1.58
C ASN A 202 -4.07 20.46 0.58
N ASP A 203 -4.60 20.43 -0.64
CA ASP A 203 -4.25 21.32 -1.76
C ASP A 203 -5.49 21.49 -2.63
N MET A 204 -5.94 22.74 -2.82
CA MET A 204 -7.17 23.01 -3.58
C MET A 204 -7.07 22.72 -5.07
N LEU A 205 -5.87 22.72 -5.66
CA LEU A 205 -5.68 22.49 -7.10
C LEU A 205 -5.31 21.04 -7.41
N ARG A 206 -4.60 20.39 -6.49
CA ARG A 206 -4.14 19.00 -6.69
C ARG A 206 -5.05 17.95 -6.05
N SER A 207 -6.03 18.37 -5.25
CA SER A 207 -7.04 17.48 -4.72
C SER A 207 -7.79 16.75 -5.85
N GLU A 208 -8.11 15.47 -5.61
CA GLU A 208 -8.94 14.67 -6.52
C GLU A 208 -10.30 15.32 -6.77
N PHE A 209 -10.81 16.09 -5.80
CA PHE A 209 -12.02 16.89 -6.00
C PHE A 209 -11.84 17.90 -7.13
N HIS A 210 -10.73 18.64 -7.12
CA HIS A 210 -10.48 19.68 -8.12
C HIS A 210 -10.18 19.09 -9.49
N LYS A 211 -9.41 18.00 -9.56
CA LYS A 211 -9.16 17.29 -10.82
C LYS A 211 -10.47 16.83 -11.47
N LYS A 212 -11.34 16.16 -10.70
CA LYS A 212 -12.67 15.73 -11.17
C LYS A 212 -13.58 16.90 -11.51
N PHE A 213 -13.50 18.01 -10.77
CA PHE A 213 -14.24 19.22 -11.09
C PHE A 213 -13.80 19.78 -12.44
N MET A 214 -12.49 19.91 -12.67
CA MET A 214 -11.96 20.44 -13.92
C MET A 214 -12.27 19.50 -15.09
N GLU A 215 -12.09 18.19 -14.94
CA GLU A 215 -12.47 17.18 -15.95
C GLU A 215 -13.97 17.26 -16.32
N LYS A 216 -14.83 17.58 -15.35
CA LYS A 216 -16.28 17.66 -15.57
C LYS A 216 -16.71 18.97 -16.26
N TYR A 217 -16.11 20.09 -15.88
CA TYR A 217 -16.58 21.43 -16.28
C TYR A 217 -15.71 22.08 -17.35
N VAL A 218 -14.53 21.54 -17.64
CA VAL A 218 -13.62 21.98 -18.70
C VAL A 218 -13.40 20.80 -19.64
N LYS A 219 -13.72 21.00 -20.92
CA LYS A 219 -13.73 19.95 -21.95
C LYS A 219 -12.59 20.15 -22.93
#